data_AF-A0A386TAA9-F1
#
_entry.id   AF-A0A386TAA9-F1
#
_cell.length_a   1.000
_cell.length_b   1.000
_cell.length_c   1.000
_cell.angle_alpha   90.00
_cell.angle_beta   90.00
_cell.angle_gamma   90.00
#
_symmetry.space_group_name_H-M   'P 1'
#
loop_
_entity.id
_entity.type
_entity.pdbx_description
1 polymer ?
#
loop_
_entity_poly.entity_id
_entity_poly.type
_entity_poly.pdbx_seq_one_letter_code
_entity_poly.pdbx_strand_id
1 'polypeptide(L)'
;MRSASCLSRITPIMMGTIVLEDQQDKREAVAARISRIREISGLNKKDFAANLGMSPQAWGDYENGKRDLPLPVAKKLRKVYSVPLEFTYFGIRSDLPHRIATEL
;
A
#
# COMPACT_ATOMS: atom_id res chain seq x y z
N MET A 1 -25.64 17.78 18.67
CA MET A 1 -26.43 17.67 17.42
C MET A 1 -25.48 17.77 16.23
N ARG A 2 -25.72 16.95 15.20
CA ARG A 2 -24.84 16.64 14.06
C ARG A 2 -24.79 17.78 13.03
N SER A 3 -23.68 17.87 12.31
CA SER A 3 -23.54 18.14 10.85
C SER A 3 -22.03 18.28 10.57
N ALA A 4 -21.31 17.33 9.99
CA ALA A 4 -21.43 16.68 8.68
C ALA A 4 -21.44 17.70 7.51
N SER A 5 -20.26 17.93 6.93
CA SER A 5 -20.00 18.51 5.60
C SER A 5 -18.55 18.13 5.27
N CYS A 6 -18.26 16.92 4.80
CA CYS A 6 -18.38 16.47 3.41
C CYS A 6 -17.70 17.43 2.42
N LEU A 7 -16.76 16.86 1.63
CA LEU A 7 -16.12 17.43 0.44
C LEU A 7 -14.95 18.40 0.64
N SER A 8 -13.88 17.93 1.30
CA SER A 8 -12.54 18.39 0.91
C SER A 8 -12.10 17.61 -0.33
N ARG A 9 -12.27 18.28 -1.48
CA ARG A 9 -11.69 18.02 -2.79
C ARG A 9 -10.52 17.03 -2.75
N ILE A 10 -10.71 15.87 -3.37
CA ILE A 10 -9.62 14.96 -3.72
C ILE A 10 -8.77 15.70 -4.74
N THR A 11 -7.72 16.36 -4.28
CA THR A 11 -6.69 16.91 -5.16
C THR A 11 -5.97 15.74 -5.85
N PRO A 12 -5.73 15.81 -7.17
CA PRO A 12 -4.85 14.84 -7.80
C PRO A 12 -3.44 15.16 -7.31
N ILE A 13 -2.85 14.25 -6.52
CA ILE A 13 -1.43 14.34 -6.16
C ILE A 13 -0.64 14.04 -7.43
N MET A 14 -0.41 15.07 -8.25
CA MET A 14 0.59 15.04 -9.32
C MET A 14 1.97 15.15 -8.68
N MET A 15 2.53 14.03 -8.23
CA MET A 15 3.95 13.91 -7.93
C MET A 15 4.55 12.92 -8.92
N GLY A 16 5.08 13.45 -10.03
CA GLY A 16 5.98 12.79 -10.98
C GLY A 16 5.63 11.36 -11.37
N THR A 17 4.72 11.20 -12.34
CA THR A 17 4.55 10.02 -13.22
C THR A 17 5.10 8.68 -12.70
N ILE A 18 4.52 8.14 -11.63
CA ILE A 18 4.60 6.71 -11.35
C ILE A 18 3.18 6.17 -11.49
N VAL A 19 2.93 5.51 -12.61
CA VAL A 19 1.64 4.84 -12.87
C VAL A 19 1.50 3.76 -11.79
N LEU A 20 0.47 3.87 -10.95
CA LEU A 20 0.18 2.89 -9.87
C LEU A 20 -0.13 1.49 -10.42
N GLU A 21 -0.42 1.41 -11.72
CA GLU A 21 -0.92 0.25 -12.44
C GLU A 21 0.03 0.02 -13.65
N ASP A 22 0.42 -1.24 -13.90
CA ASP A 22 1.30 -1.73 -14.99
C ASP A 22 2.84 -1.60 -14.89
N GLN A 23 3.41 -1.61 -13.68
CA GLN A 23 4.87 -1.73 -13.50
C GLN A 23 5.34 -3.01 -12.77
N GLN A 24 4.47 -4.03 -12.66
CA GLN A 24 4.78 -5.31 -12.01
C GLN A 24 5.34 -5.10 -10.58
N ASP A 25 6.39 -5.84 -10.22
CA ASP A 25 7.09 -5.82 -8.93
C ASP A 25 8.28 -4.85 -8.87
N LYS A 26 8.38 -3.91 -9.83
CA LYS A 26 9.37 -2.84 -9.76
C LYS A 26 9.27 -2.12 -8.43
N ARG A 27 10.43 -1.84 -7.84
CA ARG A 27 10.57 -1.24 -6.51
C ARG A 27 9.76 0.05 -6.37
N GLU A 28 9.82 0.92 -7.37
CA GLU A 28 9.14 2.21 -7.39
C GLU A 28 7.62 2.04 -7.41
N ALA A 29 7.12 1.00 -8.08
CA ALA A 29 5.70 0.67 -8.12
C ALA A 29 5.22 0.13 -6.77
N VAL A 30 6.00 -0.75 -6.13
CA VAL A 30 5.71 -1.24 -4.77
C VAL A 30 5.70 -0.08 -3.78
N ALA A 31 6.71 0.80 -3.84
CA ALA A 31 6.84 1.99 -3.02
C ALA A 31 5.62 2.93 -3.17
N ALA A 32 5.20 3.19 -4.40
CA ALA A 32 4.04 4.01 -4.69
C ALA A 32 2.74 3.39 -4.12
N ARG A 33 2.53 2.08 -4.28
CA ARG A 33 1.35 1.38 -3.75
C ARG A 33 1.30 1.42 -2.23
N ILE A 34 2.42 1.17 -1.53
CA ILE A 34 2.42 1.21 -0.06
C ILE A 34 2.29 2.63 0.49
N SER A 35 2.83 3.65 -0.19
CA SER A 35 2.56 5.05 0.17
C SER A 35 1.07 5.36 0.04
N ARG A 36 0.45 4.90 -1.07
CA ARG A 36 -0.97 5.11 -1.32
C ARG A 36 -1.85 4.43 -0.27
N ILE A 37 -1.50 3.23 0.16
CA ILE A 37 -2.20 2.52 1.24
C ILE A 37 -2.17 3.34 2.53
N ARG A 38 -1.01 3.89 2.91
CA ARG A 38 -0.90 4.75 4.10
C ARG A 38 -1.70 6.05 3.96
N GLU A 39 -1.65 6.69 2.80
CA GLU A 39 -2.40 7.93 2.55
C GLU A 39 -3.91 7.70 2.68
N ILE A 40 -4.43 6.61 2.11
CA ILE A 40 -5.85 6.25 2.19
C ILE A 40 -6.26 5.91 3.63
N SER A 41 -5.36 5.35 4.45
CA SER A 41 -5.65 5.11 5.87
C SER A 41 -5.66 6.39 6.72
N GLY A 42 -5.27 7.54 6.16
CA GLY A 42 -5.25 8.82 6.87
C GLY A 42 -4.16 8.93 7.93
N LEU A 43 -3.19 8.02 7.95
CA LEU A 43 -2.13 7.96 8.95
C LEU A 43 -0.85 8.67 8.47
N ASN A 44 -0.18 9.35 9.40
CA ASN A 44 1.19 9.80 9.18
C ASN A 44 2.16 8.59 9.19
N LYS A 45 3.40 8.77 8.73
CA LYS A 45 4.39 7.68 8.65
C LYS A 45 4.71 7.05 10.02
N LYS A 46 4.70 7.86 11.08
CA LYS A 46 5.03 7.40 12.44
C LYS A 46 3.96 6.43 12.95
N ASP A 47 2.70 6.81 12.88
CA ASP A 47 1.59 6.01 13.38
C ASP A 47 1.39 4.75 12.51
N PHE A 48 1.56 4.89 11.20
CA PHE A 48 1.48 3.76 10.29
C PHE A 48 2.58 2.71 10.57
N ALA A 49 3.83 3.14 10.77
CA ALA A 49 4.94 2.26 11.11
C ALA A 49 4.77 1.63 12.51
N ALA A 50 4.23 2.37 13.47
CA ALA A 50 3.94 1.87 14.81
C ALA A 50 2.93 0.71 14.77
N ASN A 51 1.87 0.81 13.96
CA ASN A 51 0.90 -0.27 13.76
C ASN A 51 1.52 -1.55 13.17
N LEU A 52 2.62 -1.42 12.42
CA LEU A 52 3.40 -2.56 11.88
C LEU A 52 4.52 -3.02 12.84
N GLY A 53 4.64 -2.40 14.02
CA GLY A 53 5.69 -2.68 15.00
C GLY A 53 7.09 -2.44 14.42
N MET A 54 7.31 -1.30 13.75
CA MET A 54 8.59 -0.93 13.17
C MET A 54 8.89 0.57 13.28
N SER A 55 10.13 0.97 12.98
CA SER A 55 10.52 2.38 13.04
C SER A 55 9.96 3.18 11.85
N PRO A 56 9.64 4.48 12.03
CA PRO A 56 9.19 5.34 10.94
C PRO A 56 10.23 5.48 9.82
N GLN A 57 11.51 5.44 10.18
CA GLN A 57 12.63 5.49 9.23
C GLN A 57 12.64 4.26 8.31
N ALA A 58 12.51 3.05 8.88
CA ALA A 58 12.49 1.82 8.09
C ALA A 58 11.31 1.81 7.11
N TRP A 59 10.12 2.24 7.56
CA TRP A 59 8.96 2.39 6.69
C TRP A 59 9.21 3.43 5.57
N GLY A 60 9.81 4.57 5.93
CA GLY A 60 10.17 5.61 4.98
C GLY A 60 11.14 5.16 3.89
N ASP A 61 12.08 4.26 4.19
CA ASP A 61 12.99 3.71 3.17
C ASP A 61 12.25 2.89 2.11
N TYR A 62 11.15 2.21 2.48
CA TYR A 62 10.32 1.47 1.52
C TYR A 62 9.46 2.40 0.68
N GLU A 63 8.77 3.38 1.30
CA GLU A 63 7.92 4.33 0.57
C GLU A 63 8.70 5.20 -0.43
N ASN A 64 9.97 5.46 -0.16
CA ASN A 64 10.82 6.25 -1.04
C ASN A 64 11.57 5.38 -2.07
N GLY A 65 11.33 4.06 -2.11
CA GLY A 65 12.05 3.15 -3.02
C GLY A 65 13.55 3.04 -2.75
N LYS A 66 14.02 3.41 -1.54
CA LYS A 66 15.43 3.23 -1.15
C LYS A 66 15.77 1.76 -0.91
N ARG A 67 14.77 0.99 -0.49
CA ARG A 67 14.86 -0.46 -0.22
C ARG A 67 13.63 -1.17 -0.74
N ASP A 68 13.80 -2.40 -1.22
CA ASP A 68 12.69 -3.28 -1.53
C ASP A 68 11.88 -3.60 -0.26
N LEU A 69 10.56 -3.74 -0.42
CA LEU A 69 9.68 -4.12 0.68
C LEU A 69 9.87 -5.61 0.99
N PRO A 70 10.41 -5.98 2.18
CA PRO A 70 10.63 -7.38 2.50
C PRO A 70 9.31 -8.12 2.73
N LEU A 71 9.23 -9.39 2.29
CA LEU A 71 8.05 -10.23 2.48
C LEU A 71 7.53 -10.28 3.94
N PRO A 72 8.38 -10.35 4.99
CA PRO A 72 7.90 -10.30 6.36
C PRO A 72 7.13 -9.01 6.70
N VAL A 73 7.54 -7.86 6.12
CA VAL A 73 6.86 -6.57 6.31
C VAL A 73 5.55 -6.56 5.54
N ALA A 74 5.52 -7.06 4.30
CA ALA A 74 4.30 -7.18 3.52
C ALA A 74 3.26 -8.10 4.19
N LYS A 75 3.70 -9.19 4.84
CA LYS A 75 2.82 -10.06 5.64
C LYS A 75 2.19 -9.31 6.82
N LYS A 76 2.93 -8.43 7.48
CA LYS A 76 2.38 -7.55 8.53
C LYS A 76 1.37 -6.57 7.96
N LEU A 77 1.68 -5.95 6.82
CA LEU A 77 0.76 -5.05 6.10
C LEU A 77 -0.56 -5.75 5.79
N ARG A 78 -0.51 -6.97 5.24
CA ARG A 78 -1.68 -7.82 5.01
C ARG A 78 -2.46 -8.08 6.28
N LYS A 79 -1.78 -8.47 7.36
CA LYS A 79 -2.44 -8.81 8.63
C LYS A 79 -3.15 -7.61 9.27
N VAL A 80 -2.54 -6.43 9.21
CA VAL A 80 -3.03 -5.23 9.91
C VAL A 80 -4.07 -4.46 9.09
N TYR A 81 -3.87 -4.35 7.78
CA TYR A 81 -4.70 -3.51 6.90
C TYR A 81 -5.51 -4.31 5.87
N SER A 82 -5.48 -5.65 5.94
CA SER A 82 -6.19 -6.54 5.00
C SER A 82 -5.82 -6.30 3.53
N VAL A 83 -4.59 -5.85 3.26
CA VAL A 83 -4.08 -5.61 1.90
C VAL A 83 -3.50 -6.91 1.32
N PRO A 84 -3.98 -7.40 0.16
CA PRO A 84 -3.41 -8.56 -0.51
C PRO A 84 -1.94 -8.36 -0.89
N LEU A 85 -1.16 -9.46 -0.89
CA LEU A 85 0.25 -9.40 -1.31
C LEU A 85 0.35 -9.14 -2.82
N GLU A 86 -0.60 -9.67 -3.56
CA GLU A 86 -0.82 -9.56 -4.99
C GLU A 86 -0.98 -8.10 -5.39
N PHE A 87 -1.80 -7.35 -4.65
CA PHE A 87 -1.90 -5.92 -4.84
C PHE A 87 -0.61 -5.20 -4.45
N THR A 88 -0.05 -5.52 -3.29
CA THR A 88 1.17 -4.87 -2.78
C THR A 88 2.34 -4.97 -3.77
N TYR A 89 2.57 -6.16 -4.32
CA TYR A 89 3.70 -6.44 -5.20
C TYR A 89 3.40 -6.29 -6.68
N PHE A 90 2.18 -6.56 -7.16
CA PHE A 90 1.89 -6.59 -8.59
C PHE A 90 0.77 -5.62 -9.01
N GLY A 91 0.11 -4.96 -8.07
CA GLY A 91 -1.04 -4.09 -8.35
C GLY A 91 -2.30 -4.84 -8.77
N ILE A 92 -2.30 -6.18 -8.67
CA ILE A 92 -3.43 -7.03 -9.08
C ILE A 92 -4.51 -6.96 -8.00
N ARG A 93 -5.75 -6.71 -8.42
CA ARG A 93 -6.94 -6.66 -7.54
C ARG A 93 -7.79 -7.94 -7.60
N SER A 94 -7.53 -8.83 -8.55
CA SER A 94 -8.26 -10.08 -8.76
C SER A 94 -7.45 -11.27 -8.25
N ASP A 95 -8.14 -12.22 -7.62
CA ASP A 95 -7.53 -13.42 -7.05
C ASP A 95 -7.44 -14.60 -8.04
N LEU A 96 -6.91 -15.70 -7.50
CA LEU A 96 -6.59 -17.01 -8.08
C LEU A 96 -7.51 -17.45 -9.24
N PRO A 97 -6.95 -17.97 -10.36
CA PRO A 97 -7.73 -18.52 -11.46
C PRO A 97 -8.74 -19.58 -10.99
N HIS A 98 -9.98 -19.49 -11.48
CA HIS A 98 -11.12 -20.33 -11.03
C HIS A 98 -10.78 -21.82 -10.98
N ARG A 99 -10.13 -22.36 -12.02
CA ARG A 99 -9.74 -23.77 -12.09
C ARG A 99 -8.86 -24.23 -10.92
N ILE A 100 -8.00 -23.36 -10.40
CA ILE A 100 -7.12 -23.70 -9.27
C ILE A 100 -7.91 -23.60 -7.97
N ALA A 101 -8.78 -22.60 -7.85
CA ALA A 101 -9.63 -22.43 -6.68
C ALA A 101 -10.60 -23.60 -6.46
N THR A 102 -11.02 -24.29 -7.53
CA THR A 102 -11.87 -25.49 -7.43
C THR A 102 -11.11 -26.74 -6.96
N GLU A 103 -9.79 -26.77 -7.12
CA GLU A 103 -8.94 -27.94 -6.85
C GLU A 103 -8.19 -27.86 -5.50
N LEU A 104 -8.36 -26.75 -4.76
CA LEU A 104 -7.80 -26.52 -3.41
C LEU A 104 -8.87 -26.75 -2.33
#